data_AF-A0A1A2MFJ0-F1
#
_entry.id   AF-A0A1A2MFJ0-F1
#
_cell.length_a   1.000
_cell.length_b   1.000
_cell.length_c   1.000
_cell.angle_alpha   90.00
_cell.angle_beta   90.00
_cell.angle_gamma   90.00
#
_symmetry.space_group_name_H-M   'P 1'
#
loop_
_entity.id
_entity.type
_entity.pdbx_description
1 polymer ?
#
loop_
_entity_poly.entity_id
_entity_poly.type
_entity_poly.pdbx_seq_one_letter_code
_entity_poly.pdbx_strand_id
1 'polypeptide(L)'
;HRFLAHLHGYQGWQWAVVVAAHPGADHATVSEVVLIPGPTALLAPQWVPWDQRVRPGDLSPGDLLAPVADDPRLVPGYTASGDPQVDETAAEIGLGRRWVMSGWGRAEAAERWHTGDHGPDSPMARSTKRVCRDCGFFLPLAGSLGAMFGVCGNELSADGQVVDKQYGCGAHSDTPAPAGTGSPMYEPYDDGVLDVVEAPPEAAEPAETPDSSETPEIPESAESQIPETEPDSGPEVEPELSASAPETSAAHADTTESDAPEGGPVQPEVD
;
A
#
# COMPACT_ATOMS: atom_id res chain seq x y z
N HIS A 1 19.64 -4.90 49.28
CA HIS A 1 18.35 -4.31 49.70
C HIS A 1 17.51 -3.93 48.48
N ARG A 2 16.18 -3.93 48.58
CA ARG A 2 15.27 -3.54 47.48
C ARG A 2 14.28 -2.47 47.96
N PHE A 3 14.05 -1.44 47.14
CA PHE A 3 13.16 -0.32 47.45
C PHE A 3 12.29 0.01 46.24
N LEU A 4 11.04 0.42 46.46
CA LEU A 4 10.17 0.85 45.36
C LEU A 4 10.75 2.09 44.67
N ALA A 5 10.73 2.09 43.33
CA ALA A 5 11.12 3.25 42.54
C ALA A 5 9.91 4.18 42.34
N HIS A 6 10.00 5.40 42.83
CA HIS A 6 9.01 6.45 42.60
C HIS A 6 9.44 7.37 41.45
N LEU A 7 9.76 6.76 40.30
CA LEU A 7 10.17 7.47 39.08
C LEU A 7 9.06 7.41 38.02
N HIS A 8 8.80 8.54 37.37
CA HIS A 8 7.87 8.59 36.24
C HIS A 8 8.41 7.74 35.07
N GLY A 9 7.55 6.91 34.48
CA GLY A 9 7.93 5.94 33.44
C GLY A 9 8.43 4.58 33.95
N TYR A 10 8.76 4.45 35.24
CA TYR A 10 9.26 3.21 35.85
C TYR A 10 8.32 2.67 36.92
N GLN A 11 7.01 2.75 36.67
CA GLN A 11 5.99 2.22 37.57
C GLN A 11 6.18 0.70 37.75
N GLY A 12 6.17 0.25 39.00
CA GLY A 12 6.41 -1.15 39.36
C GLY A 12 7.89 -1.58 39.35
N TRP A 13 8.84 -0.67 39.05
CA TRP A 13 10.27 -0.93 39.16
C TRP A 13 10.78 -0.73 40.59
N GLN A 14 11.97 -1.25 40.87
CA GLN A 14 12.60 -1.21 42.18
C GLN A 14 14.10 -0.93 42.09
N TRP A 15 14.62 -0.18 43.05
CA TRP A 15 16.05 -0.02 43.27
C TRP A 15 16.59 -1.25 44.00
N ALA A 16 17.54 -1.96 43.38
CA ALA A 16 18.38 -2.92 44.06
C ALA A 16 19.68 -2.22 44.49
N VAL A 17 19.90 -2.15 45.80
CA VAL A 17 21.05 -1.50 46.41
C VAL A 17 21.92 -2.56 47.08
N VAL A 18 23.16 -2.70 46.62
CA VAL A 18 24.18 -3.54 47.24
C VAL A 18 24.95 -2.69 48.23
N VAL A 19 25.02 -3.13 49.48
CA VAL A 19 25.75 -2.44 50.55
C VAL A 19 26.93 -3.28 50.98
N ALA A 20 28.01 -2.62 51.40
CA ALA A 20 29.23 -3.26 51.88
C ALA A 20 29.72 -2.56 53.16
N ALA A 21 30.40 -3.32 54.02
CA ALA A 21 31.09 -2.80 55.19
C ALA A 21 32.28 -3.70 55.50
N HIS A 22 33.37 -3.12 56.00
CA HIS A 22 34.49 -3.90 56.54
C HIS A 22 34.19 -4.33 57.98
N PRO A 23 34.88 -5.36 58.51
CA PRO A 23 34.74 -5.75 59.91
C PRO A 23 35.07 -4.58 60.86
N GLY A 24 34.19 -4.31 61.81
CA GLY A 24 34.32 -3.21 62.77
C GLY A 24 33.78 -1.86 62.30
N ALA A 25 33.20 -1.77 61.09
CA ALA A 25 32.52 -0.56 60.64
C ALA A 25 31.24 -0.31 61.46
N ASP A 26 31.00 0.97 61.77
CA ASP A 26 29.82 1.49 62.46
C ASP A 26 28.67 1.83 61.51
N HIS A 27 28.92 1.85 60.20
CA HIS A 27 27.94 2.10 59.15
C HIS A 27 28.27 1.30 57.87
N ALA A 28 27.25 1.00 57.08
CA ALA A 28 27.40 0.38 55.77
C ALA A 28 27.55 1.44 54.66
N THR A 29 28.40 1.17 53.68
CA THR A 29 28.51 1.96 52.44
C THR A 29 27.70 1.33 51.32
N VAL A 30 27.37 2.12 50.30
CA VAL A 30 26.70 1.62 49.09
C VAL A 30 27.78 1.24 48.08
N SER A 31 27.75 0.00 47.60
CA SER A 31 28.65 -0.50 46.56
C SER A 31 28.06 -0.32 45.16
N GLU A 32 26.76 -0.58 45.00
CA GLU A 32 26.07 -0.52 43.71
C GLU A 32 24.59 -0.17 43.89
N VAL A 33 24.04 0.57 42.94
CA VAL A 33 22.60 0.85 42.83
C VAL A 33 22.18 0.56 41.39
N VAL A 34 21.23 -0.35 41.22
CA VAL A 34 20.65 -0.68 39.91
C VAL A 34 19.13 -0.58 39.97
N LEU A 35 18.52 -0.05 38.90
CA LEU A 35 17.08 -0.04 38.72
C LEU A 35 16.68 -1.30 37.96
N ILE A 36 15.86 -2.15 38.58
CA ILE A 36 15.44 -3.43 38.00
C ILE A 36 13.92 -3.53 38.00
N PRO A 37 13.34 -4.29 37.06
CA PRO A 37 11.90 -4.46 37.03
C PRO A 37 11.43 -5.21 38.29
N GLY A 38 10.32 -4.74 38.86
CA GLY A 38 9.58 -5.47 39.87
C GLY A 38 8.50 -6.36 39.26
N PRO A 39 7.76 -7.11 40.09
CA PRO A 39 6.73 -8.04 39.62
C PRO A 39 5.59 -7.40 38.82
N THR A 40 5.40 -6.10 38.99
CA THR A 40 4.36 -5.30 38.33
C THR A 40 4.93 -4.30 37.33
N ALA A 41 6.24 -4.37 37.05
CA ALA A 41 6.87 -3.49 36.08
C ALA A 41 6.36 -3.79 34.67
N LEU A 42 6.01 -2.73 33.94
CA LEU A 42 5.77 -2.83 32.51
C LEU A 42 7.12 -3.07 31.82
N LEU A 43 7.25 -4.23 31.15
CA LEU A 43 8.43 -4.59 30.37
C LEU A 43 8.19 -4.28 28.90
N ALA A 44 9.28 -4.02 28.17
CA ALA A 44 9.23 -3.96 26.73
C ALA A 44 8.76 -5.32 26.18
N PRO A 45 7.97 -5.35 25.10
CA PRO A 45 7.65 -6.58 24.40
C PRO A 45 8.95 -7.23 23.88
N GLN A 46 8.86 -8.52 23.56
CA GLN A 46 9.98 -9.23 22.96
C GLN A 46 10.39 -8.53 21.65
N TRP A 47 11.70 -8.37 21.45
CA TRP A 47 12.22 -7.81 20.22
C TRP A 47 11.88 -8.74 19.04
N VAL A 48 11.40 -8.14 17.95
CA VAL A 48 11.05 -8.85 16.71
C VAL A 48 12.01 -8.36 15.62
N PRO A 49 12.61 -9.27 14.81
CA PRO A 49 13.37 -8.90 13.62
C PRO A 49 12.61 -7.93 12.70
N TRP A 50 13.32 -7.04 12.01
CA TRP A 50 12.66 -6.01 11.21
C TRP A 50 11.85 -6.60 10.05
N ASP A 51 12.32 -7.69 9.44
CA ASP A 51 11.68 -8.44 8.36
C ASP A 51 10.36 -9.08 8.80
N GLN A 52 10.23 -9.38 10.09
CA GLN A 52 9.00 -9.88 10.71
C GLN A 52 8.08 -8.75 11.21
N ARG A 53 8.54 -7.49 11.17
CA ARG A 53 7.75 -6.32 11.53
C ARG A 53 7.01 -5.72 10.33
N VAL A 54 7.57 -5.83 9.12
CA VAL A 54 6.98 -5.25 7.91
C VAL A 54 5.64 -5.92 7.59
N ARG A 55 4.60 -5.11 7.43
CA ARG A 55 3.25 -5.52 7.08
C ARG A 55 2.82 -4.90 5.74
N PRO A 56 1.78 -5.47 5.10
CA PRO A 56 1.15 -4.82 3.96
C PRO A 56 0.74 -3.38 4.31
N GLY A 57 1.17 -2.42 3.49
CA GLY A 57 0.90 -0.99 3.69
C GLY A 57 1.99 -0.21 4.42
N ASP A 58 3.02 -0.86 4.96
CA ASP A 58 4.11 -0.16 5.69
C ASP A 58 5.09 0.58 4.77
N LEU A 59 5.09 0.27 3.47
CA LEU A 59 6.00 0.88 2.50
C LEU A 59 5.53 2.28 2.08
N SER A 60 6.43 3.25 2.19
CA SER A 60 6.26 4.64 1.76
C SER A 60 7.03 4.92 0.46
N PRO A 61 6.74 6.05 -0.23
CA PRO A 61 7.50 6.44 -1.42
C PRO A 61 9.01 6.50 -1.14
N GLY A 62 9.78 5.73 -1.92
CA GLY A 62 11.25 5.63 -1.78
C GLY A 62 11.73 4.39 -1.02
N ASP A 63 10.84 3.66 -0.33
CA ASP A 63 11.23 2.43 0.35
C ASP A 63 11.52 1.30 -0.64
N LEU A 64 12.63 0.59 -0.42
CA LEU A 64 13.03 -0.57 -1.21
C LEU A 64 13.01 -1.81 -0.31
N LEU A 65 12.03 -2.68 -0.54
CA LEU A 65 11.95 -3.98 0.12
C LEU A 65 12.38 -5.08 -0.85
N ALA A 66 13.54 -5.67 -0.59
CA ALA A 66 13.99 -6.82 -1.36
C ALA A 66 13.14 -8.06 -1.01
N PRO A 67 12.81 -8.92 -1.98
CA PRO A 67 12.33 -10.26 -1.69
C PRO A 67 13.32 -11.01 -0.80
N VAL A 68 12.81 -11.91 0.04
CA VAL A 68 13.66 -12.82 0.82
C VAL A 68 14.47 -13.72 -0.11
N ALA A 69 15.62 -14.20 0.37
CA ALA A 69 16.39 -15.20 -0.36
C ALA A 69 15.52 -16.44 -0.60
N ASP A 70 15.58 -16.97 -1.83
CA ASP A 70 14.83 -18.15 -2.26
C ASP A 70 13.30 -18.08 -2.00
N ASP A 71 12.71 -16.90 -2.20
CA ASP A 71 11.26 -16.69 -2.06
C ASP A 71 10.46 -17.69 -2.94
N PRO A 72 9.69 -18.63 -2.35
CA PRO A 72 8.99 -19.66 -3.11
C PRO A 72 7.90 -19.11 -4.02
N ARG A 73 7.50 -17.84 -3.83
CA ARG A 73 6.52 -17.15 -4.68
C ARG A 73 7.12 -16.70 -6.00
N LEU A 74 8.44 -16.81 -6.18
CA LEU A 74 9.16 -16.38 -7.39
C LEU A 74 9.89 -17.55 -8.04
N VAL A 75 9.95 -17.55 -9.37
CA VAL A 75 10.81 -18.43 -10.18
C VAL A 75 11.57 -17.61 -11.21
N PRO A 76 12.74 -18.08 -11.68
CA PRO A 76 13.48 -17.37 -12.73
C PRO A 76 12.64 -17.20 -14.00
N GLY A 77 12.64 -16.00 -14.58
CA GLY A 77 11.79 -15.67 -15.73
C GLY A 77 12.09 -16.45 -17.02
N TYR A 78 13.24 -17.14 -17.09
CA TYR A 78 13.61 -18.02 -18.19
C TYR A 78 13.15 -19.48 -18.01
N THR A 79 12.50 -19.79 -16.88
CA THR A 79 11.94 -21.13 -16.58
C THR A 79 10.43 -21.13 -16.74
N ALA A 80 9.84 -22.31 -16.97
CA ALA A 80 8.39 -22.44 -17.02
C ALA A 80 7.78 -22.09 -15.65
N SER A 81 6.95 -21.06 -15.63
CA SER A 81 6.24 -20.58 -14.44
C SER A 81 4.94 -21.35 -14.18
N GLY A 82 4.47 -22.13 -15.15
CA GLY A 82 3.20 -22.84 -15.13
C GLY A 82 1.99 -21.94 -15.44
N ASP A 83 2.22 -20.72 -15.92
CA ASP A 83 1.18 -19.85 -16.46
C ASP A 83 1.30 -19.84 -17.98
N PRO A 84 0.32 -20.34 -18.74
CA PRO A 84 0.44 -20.48 -20.19
C PRO A 84 0.77 -19.17 -20.91
N GLN A 85 0.18 -18.05 -20.46
CA GLN A 85 0.37 -16.77 -21.11
C GLN A 85 1.75 -16.18 -20.78
N VAL A 86 2.23 -16.36 -19.54
CA VAL A 86 3.60 -15.99 -19.18
C VAL A 86 4.60 -16.86 -19.92
N ASP A 87 4.39 -18.17 -19.98
CA ASP A 87 5.34 -19.13 -20.53
C ASP A 87 5.43 -19.02 -22.07
N GLU A 88 4.31 -18.79 -22.76
CA GLU A 88 4.27 -18.48 -24.20
C GLU A 88 5.05 -17.18 -24.50
N THR A 89 4.81 -16.12 -23.73
CA THR A 89 5.46 -14.82 -23.98
C THR A 89 6.93 -14.80 -23.54
N ALA A 90 7.28 -15.49 -22.44
CA ALA A 90 8.62 -15.52 -21.88
C ALA A 90 9.59 -16.35 -22.72
N ALA A 91 9.10 -17.41 -23.37
CA ALA A 91 9.88 -18.23 -24.27
C ALA A 91 10.18 -17.54 -25.62
N GLU A 92 9.26 -16.72 -26.14
CA GLU A 92 9.44 -16.12 -27.48
C GLU A 92 10.34 -14.88 -27.47
N ILE A 93 10.28 -14.02 -26.46
CA ILE A 93 11.22 -12.91 -26.26
C ILE A 93 11.33 -12.71 -24.75
N GLY A 94 12.44 -13.17 -24.15
CA GLY A 94 12.70 -13.10 -22.71
C GLY A 94 12.54 -11.68 -22.16
N LEU A 95 11.31 -11.36 -21.75
CA LEU A 95 10.81 -10.02 -21.42
C LEU A 95 11.46 -9.48 -20.15
N GLY A 96 12.76 -9.22 -20.17
CA GLY A 96 13.56 -8.38 -19.24
C GLY A 96 13.46 -8.67 -17.74
N ARG A 97 12.60 -9.59 -17.30
CA ARG A 97 12.21 -9.83 -15.93
C ARG A 97 13.00 -11.00 -15.41
N ARG A 98 13.91 -10.69 -14.47
CA ARG A 98 14.72 -11.68 -13.77
C ARG A 98 13.86 -12.75 -13.08
N TRP A 99 12.72 -12.34 -12.52
CA TRP A 99 11.81 -13.18 -11.75
C TRP A 99 10.37 -13.02 -12.23
N VAL A 100 9.61 -14.11 -12.19
CA VAL A 100 8.16 -14.14 -12.40
C VAL A 100 7.49 -14.89 -11.26
N MET A 101 6.19 -14.67 -11.05
CA MET A 101 5.46 -15.32 -9.98
C MET A 101 5.37 -16.83 -10.24
N SER A 102 5.71 -17.64 -9.24
CA SER A 102 5.58 -19.09 -9.28
C SER A 102 4.11 -19.52 -9.21
N GLY A 103 3.82 -20.79 -9.48
CA GLY A 103 2.48 -21.35 -9.23
C GLY A 103 2.05 -21.21 -7.77
N TRP A 104 2.99 -21.35 -6.82
CA TRP A 104 2.72 -21.15 -5.40
C TRP A 104 2.33 -19.70 -5.10
N GLY A 105 3.10 -18.73 -5.61
CA GLY A 105 2.80 -17.31 -5.42
C GLY A 105 1.43 -16.92 -6.00
N ARG A 106 1.06 -17.48 -7.17
CA ARG A 106 -0.26 -17.26 -7.76
C ARG A 106 -1.37 -17.89 -6.92
N ALA A 107 -1.17 -19.09 -6.39
CA ALA A 107 -2.15 -19.75 -5.53
C ALA A 107 -2.36 -18.97 -4.21
N GLU A 108 -1.29 -18.50 -3.57
CA GLU A 108 -1.37 -17.69 -2.36
C GLU A 108 -2.08 -16.34 -2.61
N ALA A 109 -1.80 -15.69 -3.75
CA ALA A 109 -2.51 -14.48 -4.15
C ALA A 109 -3.99 -14.74 -4.41
N ALA A 110 -4.32 -15.81 -5.13
CA ALA A 110 -5.69 -16.22 -5.44
C ALA A 110 -6.49 -16.46 -4.15
N GLU A 111 -5.92 -17.18 -3.18
CA GLU A 111 -6.55 -17.42 -1.88
C GLU A 111 -6.87 -16.09 -1.17
N ARG A 112 -5.87 -15.20 -1.02
CA ARG A 112 -6.07 -13.91 -0.36
C ARG A 112 -7.13 -13.03 -1.02
N TRP A 113 -7.22 -13.05 -2.36
CA TRP A 113 -8.24 -12.29 -3.08
C TRP A 113 -9.62 -12.92 -2.94
N HIS A 114 -9.72 -14.24 -3.03
CA HIS A 114 -10.97 -14.98 -2.90
C HIS A 114 -11.57 -14.85 -1.50
N THR A 115 -10.76 -14.89 -0.45
CA THR A 115 -11.23 -14.74 0.93
C THR A 115 -11.26 -13.28 1.41
N GLY A 116 -10.86 -12.33 0.56
CA GLY A 116 -10.75 -10.92 0.89
C GLY A 116 -12.06 -10.14 0.74
N ASP A 117 -11.98 -8.82 0.89
CA ASP A 117 -13.14 -7.91 0.83
C ASP A 117 -13.84 -7.89 -0.54
N HIS A 118 -13.11 -8.27 -1.58
CA HIS A 118 -13.61 -8.41 -2.96
C HIS A 118 -13.78 -9.87 -3.39
N GLY A 119 -13.94 -10.77 -2.41
CA GLY A 119 -14.30 -12.17 -2.61
C GLY A 119 -15.81 -12.41 -2.67
N PRO A 120 -16.26 -13.60 -3.10
CA PRO A 120 -17.68 -13.96 -3.15
C PRO A 120 -18.38 -13.93 -1.78
N ASP A 121 -17.62 -14.18 -0.72
CA ASP A 121 -18.13 -14.30 0.64
C ASP A 121 -18.07 -12.99 1.42
N SER A 122 -17.65 -11.90 0.80
CA SER A 122 -17.59 -10.62 1.48
C SER A 122 -18.99 -10.10 1.84
N PRO A 123 -19.13 -9.27 2.89
CA PRO A 123 -20.42 -8.72 3.27
C PRO A 123 -21.15 -8.00 2.12
N MET A 124 -20.39 -7.27 1.30
CA MET A 124 -20.92 -6.59 0.12
C MET A 124 -21.45 -7.60 -0.91
N ALA A 125 -20.65 -8.60 -1.28
CA ALA A 125 -21.04 -9.62 -2.26
C ALA A 125 -22.34 -10.33 -1.87
N ARG A 126 -22.45 -10.76 -0.60
CA ARG A 126 -23.66 -11.44 -0.07
C ARG A 126 -24.91 -10.57 -0.07
N SER A 127 -24.77 -9.25 -0.07
CA SER A 127 -25.89 -8.29 -0.06
C SER A 127 -26.44 -7.96 -1.45
N THR A 128 -25.84 -8.51 -2.50
CA THR A 128 -26.16 -8.17 -3.89
C THR A 128 -26.58 -9.40 -4.67
N LYS A 129 -27.26 -9.19 -5.80
CA LYS A 129 -27.82 -10.30 -6.61
C LYS A 129 -26.99 -10.62 -7.86
N ARG A 130 -26.14 -9.70 -8.28
CA ARG A 130 -25.36 -9.80 -9.52
C ARG A 130 -23.88 -9.80 -9.20
N VAL A 131 -23.10 -10.48 -10.03
CA VAL A 131 -21.69 -10.74 -9.77
C VAL A 131 -20.83 -10.26 -10.92
N CYS A 132 -19.53 -10.11 -10.70
CA CYS A 132 -18.62 -9.57 -11.69
C CYS A 132 -18.51 -10.39 -12.98
N ARG A 133 -18.75 -11.71 -12.95
CA ARG A 133 -18.60 -12.61 -14.11
C ARG A 133 -19.36 -12.16 -15.36
N ASP A 134 -20.54 -11.57 -15.19
CA ASP A 134 -21.42 -11.07 -16.25
C ASP A 134 -21.54 -9.54 -16.27
N CYS A 135 -20.74 -8.83 -15.47
CA CYS A 135 -20.75 -7.38 -15.41
C CYS A 135 -20.00 -6.76 -16.60
N GLY A 136 -20.59 -5.75 -17.25
CA GLY A 136 -19.96 -5.01 -18.33
C GLY A 136 -18.73 -4.19 -17.91
N PHE A 137 -18.54 -3.94 -16.61
CA PHE A 137 -17.38 -3.24 -16.06
C PHE A 137 -16.24 -4.19 -15.62
N PHE A 138 -16.38 -5.50 -15.84
CA PHE A 138 -15.38 -6.48 -15.44
C PHE A 138 -14.27 -6.60 -16.50
N LEU A 139 -13.04 -6.28 -16.10
CA LEU A 139 -11.85 -6.40 -16.93
C LEU A 139 -11.10 -7.68 -16.55
N PRO A 140 -11.15 -8.77 -17.33
CA PRO A 140 -10.54 -10.05 -16.95
C PRO A 140 -9.01 -9.93 -16.84
N LEU A 141 -8.42 -10.55 -15.82
CA LEU A 141 -6.96 -10.69 -15.73
C LEU A 141 -6.43 -11.61 -16.84
N ALA A 142 -5.17 -11.42 -17.18
CA ALA A 142 -4.42 -12.30 -18.07
C ALA A 142 -4.00 -13.61 -17.37
N GLY A 143 -3.71 -14.63 -18.17
CA GLY A 143 -3.14 -15.90 -17.72
C GLY A 143 -4.07 -16.73 -16.84
N SER A 144 -3.47 -17.54 -15.99
CA SER A 144 -4.16 -18.53 -15.14
C SER A 144 -5.13 -17.89 -14.13
N LEU A 145 -4.82 -16.71 -13.60
CA LEU A 145 -5.67 -15.99 -12.64
C LEU A 145 -6.95 -15.44 -13.28
N GLY A 146 -6.94 -15.17 -14.59
CA GLY A 146 -8.10 -14.72 -15.36
C GLY A 146 -9.29 -15.69 -15.36
N ALA A 147 -9.03 -16.96 -15.00
CA ALA A 147 -10.09 -17.95 -14.81
C ALA A 147 -11.07 -17.56 -13.70
N MET A 148 -10.59 -16.86 -12.65
CA MET A 148 -11.38 -16.53 -11.46
C MET A 148 -11.44 -15.03 -11.15
N PHE A 149 -10.48 -14.24 -11.60
CA PHE A 149 -10.34 -12.85 -11.17
C PHE A 149 -10.28 -11.86 -12.35
N GLY A 150 -10.61 -10.61 -12.03
CA GLY A 150 -10.51 -9.45 -12.93
C GLY A 150 -10.29 -8.19 -12.12
N VAL A 151 -10.33 -7.04 -12.79
CA VAL A 151 -10.35 -5.72 -12.18
C VAL A 151 -11.72 -5.10 -12.42
N CYS A 152 -12.27 -4.43 -11.40
CA CYS A 152 -13.48 -3.63 -11.58
C CYS A 152 -13.11 -2.28 -12.16
N GLY A 153 -13.73 -1.90 -13.28
CA GLY A 153 -13.54 -0.59 -13.93
C GLY A 153 -14.72 0.37 -13.74
N ASN A 154 -15.53 0.16 -12.70
CA ASN A 154 -16.63 1.07 -12.37
C ASN A 154 -16.21 2.01 -11.24
N GLU A 155 -16.06 3.30 -11.56
CA GLU A 155 -15.71 4.39 -10.63
C GLU A 155 -16.63 4.49 -9.40
N LEU A 156 -17.87 3.99 -9.50
CA LEU A 156 -18.85 4.02 -8.41
C LEU A 156 -18.75 2.79 -7.49
N SER A 157 -17.70 1.99 -7.63
CA SER A 157 -17.57 0.69 -6.99
C SER A 157 -16.12 0.37 -6.58
N ALA A 158 -15.72 -0.89 -6.63
CA ALA A 158 -14.36 -1.36 -6.36
C ALA A 158 -13.37 -0.99 -7.48
N ASP A 159 -13.41 0.26 -7.96
CA ASP A 159 -12.62 0.73 -9.09
C ASP A 159 -11.12 0.48 -8.91
N GLY A 160 -10.49 -0.05 -9.95
CA GLY A 160 -9.08 -0.43 -9.95
C GLY A 160 -8.71 -1.58 -9.01
N GLN A 161 -9.67 -2.19 -8.30
CA GLN A 161 -9.40 -3.31 -7.40
C GLN A 161 -9.53 -4.66 -8.12
N VAL A 162 -8.72 -5.62 -7.68
CA VAL A 162 -8.90 -7.02 -8.09
C VAL A 162 -10.16 -7.57 -7.43
N VAL A 163 -11.03 -8.16 -8.23
CA VAL A 163 -12.32 -8.73 -7.81
C VAL A 163 -12.44 -10.18 -8.27
N ASP A 164 -13.04 -11.01 -7.42
CA ASP A 164 -13.47 -12.35 -7.82
C ASP A 164 -14.64 -12.26 -8.82
N LYS A 165 -14.73 -13.20 -9.77
CA LYS A 165 -15.87 -13.31 -10.70
C LYS A 165 -17.22 -13.45 -9.99
N GLN A 166 -17.23 -13.96 -8.77
CA GLN A 166 -18.43 -14.10 -7.95
C GLN A 166 -18.59 -12.96 -6.93
N TYR A 167 -17.69 -11.97 -6.92
CA TYR A 167 -17.89 -10.73 -6.17
C TYR A 167 -19.10 -9.96 -6.69
N GLY A 168 -19.90 -9.43 -5.79
CA GLY A 168 -21.00 -8.54 -6.12
C GLY A 168 -20.83 -7.19 -5.44
N CYS A 169 -20.93 -6.11 -6.20
CA CYS A 169 -20.50 -4.78 -5.76
C CYS A 169 -21.65 -3.76 -5.60
N GLY A 170 -22.87 -4.13 -5.97
CA GLY A 170 -24.07 -3.28 -5.91
C GLY A 170 -24.24 -2.35 -7.12
N ALA A 171 -23.14 -1.89 -7.72
CA ALA A 171 -23.12 -1.05 -8.92
C ALA A 171 -22.86 -1.88 -10.20
N HIS A 172 -23.59 -2.97 -10.37
CA HIS A 172 -23.48 -3.83 -11.56
C HIS A 172 -24.06 -3.12 -12.81
N SER A 173 -23.49 -3.39 -14.00
CA SER A 173 -23.95 -2.79 -15.27
C SER A 173 -25.45 -3.00 -15.54
N ASP A 174 -25.92 -4.20 -15.21
CA ASP A 174 -27.31 -4.63 -15.42
C ASP A 174 -28.25 -4.33 -14.23
N THR A 175 -27.83 -3.49 -13.28
CA THR A 175 -28.73 -3.04 -12.21
C THR A 175 -29.82 -2.13 -12.80
N PRO A 176 -31.11 -2.51 -12.72
CA PRO A 176 -32.18 -1.70 -13.31
C PRO A 176 -32.41 -0.41 -12.51
N ALA A 177 -32.85 0.63 -13.21
CA ALA A 177 -33.30 1.86 -12.55
C ALA A 177 -34.52 1.58 -11.64
N PRO A 178 -34.66 2.30 -10.51
CA PRO A 178 -35.87 2.24 -9.70
C PRO A 178 -37.11 2.57 -10.53
N ALA A 179 -38.20 1.86 -10.30
CA ALA A 179 -39.48 2.17 -10.94
C ALA A 179 -39.95 3.57 -10.52
N GLY A 180 -40.31 4.42 -11.49
CA GLY A 180 -40.86 5.76 -11.23
C GLY A 180 -39.89 6.93 -11.40
N THR A 181 -38.68 6.72 -11.96
CA THR A 181 -37.79 7.82 -12.40
C THR A 181 -38.14 8.37 -13.79
N GLY A 182 -39.22 7.88 -14.41
CA GLY A 182 -39.85 8.53 -15.55
C GLY A 182 -40.60 9.78 -15.11
N SER A 183 -40.93 10.65 -16.08
CA SER A 183 -41.79 11.82 -15.87
C SER A 183 -42.96 11.48 -14.94
N PRO A 184 -43.34 12.39 -14.01
CA PRO A 184 -44.38 12.11 -13.03
C PRO A 184 -45.60 11.52 -13.75
N MET A 185 -46.20 10.48 -13.14
CA MET A 185 -47.35 9.77 -13.72
C MET A 185 -48.52 10.71 -14.03
N TYR A 186 -48.49 11.94 -13.50
CA TYR A 186 -49.44 13.01 -13.71
C TYR A 186 -48.70 14.28 -14.13
N GLU A 187 -49.37 15.14 -14.90
CA GLU A 187 -48.91 16.52 -15.11
C GLU A 187 -48.71 17.20 -13.75
N PRO A 188 -47.58 17.90 -13.53
CA PRO A 188 -47.41 18.76 -12.37
C PRO A 188 -48.62 19.69 -12.28
N TYR A 189 -49.26 19.74 -11.12
CA TYR A 189 -50.32 20.71 -10.87
C TYR A 189 -49.67 22.09 -10.81
N ASP A 190 -49.81 22.86 -11.88
CA ASP A 190 -49.49 24.29 -11.90
C ASP A 190 -50.58 25.02 -11.12
N ASP A 191 -50.25 25.47 -9.92
CA ASP A 191 -51.17 26.27 -9.09
C ASP A 191 -51.27 27.73 -9.56
N GLY A 192 -50.55 28.10 -10.62
CA GLY A 192 -50.50 29.45 -11.18
C GLY A 192 -49.76 30.45 -10.29
N VAL A 193 -49.07 29.99 -9.23
CA VAL A 193 -48.33 30.86 -8.32
C VAL A 193 -46.92 31.06 -8.88
N LEU A 194 -46.68 32.26 -9.40
CA LEU A 194 -45.35 32.67 -9.82
C LEU A 194 -44.53 33.09 -8.60
N ASP A 195 -43.50 32.32 -8.26
CA ASP A 195 -42.45 32.76 -7.33
C ASP A 195 -41.59 33.83 -8.02
N VAL A 196 -41.99 35.09 -7.88
CA VAL A 196 -41.24 36.23 -8.42
C VAL A 196 -40.06 36.53 -7.49
N VAL A 197 -38.86 36.15 -7.94
CA VAL A 197 -37.60 36.57 -7.32
C VAL A 197 -37.20 37.91 -7.95
N GLU A 198 -36.98 38.95 -7.14
CA GLU A 198 -36.44 40.22 -7.64
C GLU A 198 -35.07 39.99 -8.29
N ALA A 199 -34.96 40.36 -9.57
CA ALA A 199 -33.69 40.36 -10.26
C ALA A 199 -32.74 41.36 -9.57
N PRO A 200 -31.46 41.01 -9.32
CA PRO A 200 -30.48 41.97 -8.84
C PRO A 200 -30.41 43.19 -9.77
N PRO A 201 -30.22 44.41 -9.25
CA PRO A 201 -30.21 45.60 -10.08
C PRO A 201 -29.09 45.52 -11.13
N GLU A 202 -29.50 45.72 -12.38
CA GLU A 202 -28.64 45.72 -13.56
C GLU A 202 -27.61 46.86 -13.44
N ALA A 203 -26.32 46.51 -13.46
CA ALA A 203 -25.24 47.49 -13.45
C ALA A 203 -25.29 48.28 -14.77
N ALA A 204 -25.35 49.61 -14.67
CA ALA A 204 -25.47 50.51 -15.82
C ALA A 204 -24.36 50.29 -16.87
N GLU A 205 -24.76 50.01 -18.11
CA GLU A 205 -23.88 49.92 -19.26
C GLU A 205 -23.36 51.31 -19.68
N PRO A 206 -22.07 51.43 -20.11
CA PRO A 206 -21.51 52.68 -20.60
C PRO A 206 -21.97 52.99 -22.04
N ALA A 207 -22.16 54.29 -22.31
CA ALA A 207 -22.72 54.84 -23.54
C ALA A 207 -21.92 54.51 -24.82
N GLU A 208 -22.66 54.21 -25.89
CA GLU A 208 -22.18 53.90 -27.25
C GLU A 208 -21.48 55.09 -27.93
N THR A 209 -20.47 54.78 -28.77
CA THR A 209 -19.95 55.66 -29.83
C THR A 209 -20.07 54.96 -31.19
N PRO A 210 -20.37 55.67 -32.29
CA PRO A 210 -20.90 55.06 -33.50
C PRO A 210 -19.85 54.62 -34.53
N ASP A 211 -20.20 53.50 -35.17
CA ASP A 211 -19.89 52.91 -36.48
C ASP A 211 -18.80 53.54 -37.40
N SER A 212 -17.85 52.70 -37.79
CA SER A 212 -17.14 52.82 -39.09
C SER A 212 -16.88 51.43 -39.64
N SER A 213 -17.71 51.08 -40.62
CA SER A 213 -17.50 49.98 -41.56
C SER A 213 -16.29 50.25 -42.46
N GLU A 214 -15.26 49.42 -42.35
CA GLU A 214 -14.41 49.07 -43.49
C GLU A 214 -13.81 47.68 -43.25
N THR A 215 -14.15 46.72 -44.11
CA THR A 215 -13.45 45.44 -44.22
C THR A 215 -12.34 45.61 -45.24
N PRO A 216 -11.08 45.33 -44.86
CA PRO A 216 -10.12 44.79 -45.82
C PRO A 216 -9.53 43.45 -45.37
N GLU A 217 -9.66 42.50 -46.28
CA GLU A 217 -8.74 41.41 -46.65
C GLU A 217 -7.83 40.78 -45.59
N ILE A 218 -7.99 39.46 -45.45
CA ILE A 218 -7.06 38.55 -44.78
C ILE A 218 -5.95 38.18 -45.77
N PRO A 219 -4.66 38.43 -45.48
CA PRO A 219 -3.58 37.62 -45.99
C PRO A 219 -3.12 36.61 -44.93
N GLU A 220 -2.96 35.40 -45.44
CA GLU A 220 -2.26 34.24 -44.89
C GLU A 220 -0.86 34.61 -44.35
N SER A 221 -0.53 34.23 -43.10
CA SER A 221 0.72 33.52 -42.74
C SER A 221 1.05 33.47 -41.23
N ALA A 222 1.59 32.32 -40.84
CA ALA A 222 2.55 32.05 -39.76
C ALA A 222 2.08 32.06 -38.28
N GLU A 223 1.95 30.84 -37.75
CA GLU A 223 2.67 30.32 -36.56
C GLU A 223 3.02 31.33 -35.45
N SER A 224 2.42 31.17 -34.27
CA SER A 224 2.92 31.83 -33.06
C SER A 224 2.97 30.89 -31.87
N GLN A 225 4.13 30.99 -31.24
CA GLN A 225 4.67 30.18 -30.18
C GLN A 225 4.12 30.62 -28.82
N ILE A 226 4.20 29.69 -27.89
CA ILE A 226 3.82 29.79 -26.48
C ILE A 226 4.81 30.73 -25.77
N PRO A 227 4.38 31.68 -24.91
CA PRO A 227 5.31 32.48 -24.12
C PRO A 227 5.74 31.73 -22.86
N GLU A 228 7.06 31.63 -22.68
CA GLU A 228 7.74 31.23 -21.45
C GLU A 228 7.63 32.32 -20.37
N THR A 229 7.43 31.90 -19.13
CA THR A 229 7.46 32.75 -17.93
C THR A 229 8.78 32.52 -17.19
N GLU A 230 9.56 33.58 -16.97
CA GLU A 230 10.83 33.52 -16.21
C GLU A 230 10.62 33.28 -14.70
N PRO A 231 11.53 32.57 -14.01
CA PRO A 231 11.53 32.47 -12.56
C PRO A 231 12.50 33.45 -11.88
N ASP A 232 12.03 33.93 -10.73
CA ASP A 232 12.68 34.78 -9.75
C ASP A 232 13.91 34.12 -9.07
N SER A 233 14.94 34.91 -8.83
CA SER A 233 16.26 34.51 -8.34
C SER A 233 16.42 34.69 -6.83
N GLY A 234 16.90 33.64 -6.14
CA GLY A 234 17.36 33.66 -4.74
C GLY A 234 18.46 32.60 -4.50
N PRO A 235 19.31 32.75 -3.47
CA PRO A 235 20.77 32.66 -3.64
C PRO A 235 21.40 31.27 -3.48
N GLU A 236 22.54 31.12 -4.16
CA GLU A 236 23.47 29.97 -4.17
C GLU A 236 24.05 29.61 -2.80
N VAL A 237 24.03 28.30 -2.50
CA VAL A 237 24.94 27.65 -1.54
C VAL A 237 25.60 26.50 -2.30
N GLU A 238 26.91 26.61 -2.51
CA GLU A 238 27.77 25.61 -3.17
C GLU A 238 27.83 24.30 -2.37
N PRO A 239 27.80 23.11 -3.01
CA PRO A 239 28.17 21.87 -2.36
C PRO A 239 29.62 21.50 -2.67
N GLU A 240 30.46 21.40 -1.64
CA GLU A 240 31.77 20.75 -1.70
C GLU A 240 31.61 19.25 -1.98
N LEU A 241 32.22 18.81 -3.07
CA LEU A 241 32.45 17.41 -3.41
C LEU A 241 33.59 16.86 -2.54
N SER A 242 33.27 15.91 -1.66
CA SER A 242 34.30 15.04 -1.06
C SER A 242 33.85 13.58 -1.18
N ALA A 243 34.35 12.92 -2.23
CA ALA A 243 34.26 11.48 -2.39
C ALA A 243 35.37 10.82 -1.58
N SER A 244 35.02 10.01 -0.61
CA SER A 244 35.91 8.99 -0.04
C SER A 244 35.22 7.64 -0.16
N ALA A 245 35.78 6.81 -1.05
CA ALA A 245 35.46 5.40 -1.13
C ALA A 245 36.06 4.65 0.07
N PRO A 246 35.40 3.61 0.60
CA PRO A 246 36.10 2.57 1.34
C PRO A 246 36.42 1.40 0.40
N GLU A 247 37.71 1.15 0.24
CA GLU A 247 38.27 -0.08 -0.28
C GLU A 247 37.79 -1.27 0.57
N THR A 248 37.11 -2.25 -0.04
CA THR A 248 36.91 -3.55 0.58
C THR A 248 38.02 -4.49 0.11
N SER A 249 39.05 -4.57 0.94
CA SER A 249 40.11 -5.57 0.85
C SER A 249 39.53 -6.95 1.14
N ALA A 250 39.71 -7.87 0.18
CA ALA A 250 39.54 -9.29 0.40
C ALA A 250 40.61 -9.81 1.36
N ALA A 251 40.18 -10.43 2.46
CA ALA A 251 41.02 -11.31 3.25
C ALA A 251 40.36 -12.69 3.33
N HIS A 252 41.09 -13.67 2.80
CA HIS A 252 40.79 -15.10 2.89
C HIS A 252 40.82 -15.61 4.34
N ALA A 253 39.88 -16.51 4.61
CA ALA A 253 39.90 -17.68 5.50
C ALA A 253 41.05 -17.86 6.50
N ASP A 254 40.71 -18.15 7.76
CA ASP A 254 40.92 -19.49 8.35
C ASP A 254 40.11 -19.63 9.66
N THR A 255 39.31 -20.69 9.78
CA THR A 255 39.07 -21.48 11.02
C THR A 255 38.13 -22.65 10.72
N THR A 256 38.74 -23.81 10.57
CA THR A 256 38.17 -25.12 10.85
C THR A 256 37.73 -25.24 12.31
N GLU A 257 36.57 -25.85 12.59
CA GLU A 257 36.42 -27.07 13.43
C GLU A 257 34.93 -27.35 13.79
N SER A 258 34.49 -28.56 13.40
CA SER A 258 33.60 -29.53 14.08
C SER A 258 32.47 -29.04 15.01
N ASP A 259 31.22 -29.43 14.74
CA ASP A 259 30.62 -30.67 15.27
C ASP A 259 29.19 -30.87 14.76
N ALA A 260 28.84 -32.12 14.43
CA ALA A 260 27.52 -32.53 13.99
C ALA A 260 27.03 -33.65 14.92
N PRO A 261 25.76 -33.65 15.35
CA PRO A 261 25.13 -34.88 15.79
C PRO A 261 24.17 -35.40 14.72
N GLU A 262 24.49 -36.60 14.22
CA GLU A 262 23.57 -37.50 13.55
C GLU A 262 22.42 -37.88 14.51
N GLY A 263 21.17 -37.77 14.02
CA GLY A 263 19.98 -38.26 14.71
C GLY A 263 18.98 -38.76 13.68
N GLY A 264 19.05 -40.07 13.36
CA GLY A 264 18.12 -40.74 12.46
C GLY A 264 16.71 -40.92 13.05
N PRO A 265 15.69 -41.19 12.21
CA PRO A 265 14.30 -41.21 12.64
C PRO A 265 13.92 -42.53 13.36
N VAL A 266 13.26 -42.41 14.50
CA VAL A 266 12.61 -43.50 15.24
C VAL A 266 11.20 -43.70 14.68
N GLN A 267 10.87 -44.90 14.22
CA GLN A 267 9.51 -45.30 13.86
C GLN A 267 8.71 -45.69 15.13
N PRO A 268 7.40 -45.42 15.20
CA PRO A 268 6.58 -45.93 16.29
C PRO A 268 6.07 -47.35 16.01
N GLU A 269 6.28 -48.25 16.98
CA GLU A 269 5.63 -49.57 17.07
C GLU A 269 4.14 -49.44 17.39
N VAL A 270 3.40 -50.41 16.86
CA VAL A 270 1.95 -50.57 16.97
C VAL A 270 1.67 -51.55 18.11
N ASP A 271 0.81 -51.18 19.04
CA ASP A 271 -0.01 -52.07 19.87
C ASP A 271 -1.37 -51.40 20.13
#